data_AF-A0A2D9SID2-F1
#
_entry.id   AF-A0A2D9SID2-F1
#
_cell.length_a   1.000
_cell.length_b   1.000
_cell.length_c   1.000
_cell.angle_alpha   90.00
_cell.angle_beta   90.00
_cell.angle_gamma   90.00
#
_symmetry.space_group_name_H-M   'P 1'
#
loop_
_entity.id
_entity.type
_entity.pdbx_description
1 polymer ?
#
loop_
_entity_poly.entity_id
_entity_poly.type
_entity_poly.pdbx_seq_one_letter_code
_entity_poly.pdbx_strand_id
1 'polypeptide(L)'
;MKILSNLTDNLVKHCLSKNSHVEAKILLNWDKIASENSKITFPEKVRFKDNTRNNGTLILNVQNGFSLLIQMKIPELLNKINDFIGYKAINKIKIKQVDLKYKLSNFNYNRKFD
;
A
#
# COMPACT_ATOMS: atom_id res chain seq x y z
N MET A 1 2.97 -36.16 -2.67
CA MET A 1 3.20 -34.84 -2.06
C MET A 1 3.02 -33.70 -3.08
N LYS A 2 1.80 -33.48 -3.61
CA LYS A 2 1.53 -32.40 -4.58
C LYS A 2 0.98 -31.11 -3.95
N ILE A 3 0.58 -31.18 -2.68
CA ILE A 3 -0.07 -30.08 -1.95
C ILE A 3 0.94 -29.01 -1.53
N LEU A 4 2.11 -29.41 -1.01
CA LEU A 4 3.17 -28.46 -0.67
C LEU A 4 3.70 -27.73 -1.91
N SER A 5 3.96 -28.46 -3.00
CA SER A 5 4.51 -27.88 -4.23
C SER A 5 3.58 -26.84 -4.85
N ASN A 6 2.27 -27.13 -4.91
CA ASN A 6 1.30 -26.18 -5.47
C ASN A 6 1.16 -24.91 -4.61
N LEU A 7 1.30 -25.05 -3.29
CA LEU A 7 1.22 -23.91 -2.37
C LEU A 7 2.48 -23.04 -2.45
N THR A 8 3.66 -23.66 -2.52
CA THR A 8 4.92 -22.95 -2.77
C THR A 8 4.90 -22.26 -4.14
N ASP A 9 4.43 -22.92 -5.19
CA ASP A 9 4.39 -22.34 -6.53
C ASP A 9 3.44 -21.15 -6.62
N ASN A 10 2.31 -21.19 -5.93
CA ASN A 10 1.35 -20.09 -5.95
C ASN A 10 1.85 -18.86 -5.15
N LEU A 11 2.47 -19.09 -3.99
CA LEU A 11 3.11 -18.03 -3.21
C LEU A 11 4.27 -17.39 -3.99
N VAL A 12 5.14 -18.21 -4.58
CA VAL A 12 6.27 -17.74 -5.39
C VAL A 12 5.76 -16.93 -6.58
N LYS A 13 4.74 -17.40 -7.32
CA LYS A 13 4.12 -16.65 -8.43
C LYS A 13 3.50 -15.34 -7.96
N HIS A 14 2.87 -15.32 -6.79
CA HIS A 14 2.27 -14.11 -6.24
C HIS A 14 3.33 -13.09 -5.81
N CYS A 15 4.35 -13.52 -5.06
CA CYS A 15 5.46 -12.67 -4.63
C CYS A 15 6.30 -12.16 -5.79
N LEU A 16 6.52 -12.97 -6.83
CA LEU A 16 7.23 -12.60 -8.05
C LEU A 16 6.34 -11.91 -9.09
N SER A 17 5.05 -11.74 -8.80
CA SER A 17 4.19 -11.02 -9.72
C SER A 17 4.70 -9.59 -9.90
N LYS A 18 4.62 -9.05 -11.11
CA LYS A 18 5.17 -7.70 -11.37
C LYS A 18 4.43 -6.62 -10.55
N ASN A 19 3.21 -6.92 -10.12
CA ASN A 19 2.34 -6.03 -9.37
C ASN A 19 2.66 -6.04 -7.86
N SER A 20 3.06 -7.19 -7.30
CA SER A 20 3.49 -7.28 -5.89
C SER A 20 4.78 -6.49 -5.63
N HIS A 21 5.67 -6.39 -6.62
CA HIS A 21 6.89 -5.58 -6.46
C HIS A 21 6.57 -4.09 -6.27
N VAL A 22 5.65 -3.54 -7.06
CA VAL A 22 5.21 -2.14 -6.94
C VAL A 22 4.53 -1.91 -5.59
N GLU A 23 3.62 -2.81 -5.21
CA GLU A 23 2.94 -2.78 -3.94
C GLU A 23 3.95 -2.80 -2.77
N ALA A 24 4.85 -3.78 -2.74
CA ALA A 24 5.89 -3.89 -1.71
C ALA A 24 6.76 -2.63 -1.63
N LYS A 25 7.17 -2.07 -2.77
CA LYS A 25 7.98 -0.85 -2.81
C LYS A 25 7.26 0.34 -2.17
N ILE A 26 5.96 0.49 -2.43
CA ILE A 26 5.13 1.55 -1.83
C ILE A 26 4.95 1.31 -0.32
N LEU A 27 4.59 0.09 0.10
CA LEU A 27 4.32 -0.22 1.50
C LEU A 27 5.58 -0.05 2.36
N LEU A 28 6.73 -0.54 1.90
CA LEU A 28 7.99 -0.51 2.66
C LEU A 28 8.62 0.89 2.75
N ASN A 29 8.32 1.78 1.79
CA ASN A 29 8.94 3.10 1.71
C ASN A 29 7.93 4.24 1.92
N TRP A 30 6.77 3.94 2.51
CA TRP A 30 5.70 4.91 2.64
C TRP A 30 6.12 6.19 3.38
N ASP A 31 6.92 6.06 4.43
CA ASP A 31 7.42 7.22 5.19
C ASP A 31 8.24 8.18 4.34
N LYS A 32 9.03 7.65 3.39
CA LYS A 32 9.80 8.48 2.45
C LYS A 32 8.88 9.15 1.43
N ILE A 33 7.89 8.40 0.92
CA ILE A 33 6.98 8.86 -0.15
C ILE A 33 6.00 9.91 0.37
N ALA A 34 5.32 9.65 1.48
CA ALA A 34 4.29 10.52 2.03
C ALA A 34 4.86 11.63 2.93
N SER A 35 6.10 11.47 3.40
CA SER A 35 6.82 12.40 4.26
C SER A 35 5.96 12.82 5.46
N GLU A 36 5.57 14.10 5.56
CA GLU A 36 4.73 14.62 6.65
C GLU A 36 3.38 13.90 6.80
N ASN A 37 2.79 13.46 5.68
CA ASN A 37 1.48 12.82 5.68
C ASN A 37 1.55 11.35 6.15
N SER A 38 2.75 10.77 6.33
CA SER A 38 2.88 9.36 6.75
C SER A 38 2.41 9.13 8.19
N LYS A 39 2.44 10.15 9.04
CA LYS A 39 1.95 10.09 10.42
C LYS A 39 0.44 9.84 10.52
N ILE A 40 -0.31 10.26 9.50
CA ILE A 40 -1.77 10.22 9.46
C ILE A 40 -2.30 9.29 8.35
N THR A 41 -1.42 8.69 7.55
CA THR A 41 -1.81 7.82 6.43
C THR A 41 -0.91 6.60 6.32
N PHE A 42 -1.47 5.48 5.89
CA PHE A 42 -0.68 4.29 5.52
C PHE A 42 -1.32 3.53 4.35
N PRO A 43 -0.51 2.98 3.44
CA PRO A 43 -1.01 2.22 2.30
C PRO A 43 -1.53 0.87 2.79
N GLU A 44 -2.71 0.46 2.33
CA GLU A 44 -3.25 -0.87 2.65
C GLU A 44 -2.79 -1.89 1.62
N LYS A 45 -3.05 -1.58 0.35
CA LYS A 45 -2.78 -2.45 -0.78
C LYS A 45 -2.93 -1.71 -2.10
N VAL A 46 -2.36 -2.27 -3.15
CA VAL A 46 -2.50 -1.78 -4.52
C VAL A 46 -3.30 -2.76 -5.35
N ARG A 47 -4.35 -2.27 -6.02
CA ARG A 47 -5.14 -3.06 -6.96
C ARG A 47 -4.86 -2.61 -8.39
N PHE A 48 -4.41 -3.53 -9.23
CA PHE A 48 -4.25 -3.29 -10.66
C PHE A 48 -5.48 -3.78 -11.42
N LYS A 49 -5.93 -3.01 -12.40
CA LYS A 49 -6.99 -3.43 -13.32
C LYS A 49 -6.34 -4.15 -14.51
N ASP A 50 -6.89 -5.30 -14.89
CA ASP A 50 -6.57 -6.04 -16.13
C ASP A 50 -5.11 -6.50 -16.29
N ASN A 51 -4.42 -6.88 -15.20
CA ASN A 51 -3.02 -7.39 -15.24
C ASN A 51 -1.98 -6.46 -15.89
N THR A 52 -2.35 -5.19 -16.15
CA THR A 52 -1.46 -4.20 -16.74
C THR A 52 -0.58 -3.54 -15.68
N ARG A 53 0.61 -3.10 -16.09
CA ARG A 53 1.59 -2.42 -15.22
C ARG A 53 1.18 -0.99 -14.84
N ASN A 54 0.14 -0.46 -15.49
CA ASN A 54 -0.27 0.93 -15.44
C ASN A 54 -1.74 0.95 -14.98
N ASN A 55 -2.19 2.04 -14.36
CA ASN A 55 -3.54 2.17 -13.79
C ASN A 55 -3.80 1.40 -12.47
N GLY A 56 -2.78 1.28 -11.63
CA GLY A 56 -2.95 0.85 -10.25
C GLY A 56 -3.83 1.81 -9.44
N THR A 57 -4.66 1.25 -8.57
CA THR A 57 -5.44 1.97 -7.57
C THR A 57 -4.86 1.65 -6.19
N LEU A 58 -4.31 2.66 -5.52
CA LEU A 58 -3.84 2.55 -4.14
C LEU A 58 -5.02 2.70 -3.18
N ILE A 59 -5.23 1.73 -2.30
CA ILE A 59 -6.12 1.89 -1.15
C ILE A 59 -5.29 2.50 -0.02
N LEU A 60 -5.61 3.73 0.34
CA LEU A 60 -4.90 4.50 1.34
C LEU A 60 -5.77 4.62 2.60
N ASN A 61 -5.26 4.09 3.70
CA ASN A 61 -5.87 4.29 4.99
C ASN A 61 -5.47 5.65 5.54
N VAL A 62 -6.46 6.40 6.02
CA VAL A 62 -6.29 7.77 6.52
C VAL A 62 -6.96 7.86 7.89
N GLN A 63 -6.28 8.52 8.82
CA GLN A 63 -6.84 8.79 10.14
C GLN A 63 -8.16 9.57 10.02
N ASN A 64 -9.17 9.13 10.78
CA ASN A 64 -10.43 9.85 10.90
C ASN A 64 -10.20 11.34 11.23
N GLY A 65 -10.93 12.23 10.55
CA GLY A 65 -10.78 13.68 10.67
C GLY A 65 -9.79 14.32 9.68
N PHE A 66 -8.89 13.54 9.06
CA PHE A 66 -7.90 14.06 8.11
C PHE A 66 -8.20 13.75 6.63
N SER A 67 -9.31 13.07 6.33
CA SER A 67 -9.67 12.66 4.96
C SER A 67 -9.72 13.81 3.97
N LEU A 68 -10.34 14.94 4.34
CA LEU A 68 -10.48 16.07 3.43
C LEU A 68 -9.12 16.68 3.07
N LEU A 69 -8.26 16.86 4.08
CA LEU A 69 -6.90 17.36 3.89
C LEU A 69 -6.09 16.44 2.97
N ILE A 70 -6.18 15.12 3.16
CA ILE A 70 -5.49 14.16 2.29
C ILE A 70 -6.10 14.15 0.89
N GLN A 71 -7.42 14.32 0.74
CA GLN A 71 -8.07 14.36 -0.56
C GLN A 71 -7.54 15.50 -1.44
N MET A 72 -7.30 16.68 -0.86
CA MET A 72 -6.67 17.80 -1.56
C MET A 72 -5.21 17.51 -1.96
N LYS A 73 -4.50 16.71 -1.16
CA LYS A 73 -3.10 16.31 -1.42
C LYS A 73 -2.97 15.09 -2.34
N ILE A 74 -4.06 14.45 -2.77
CA ILE A 74 -4.01 13.27 -3.65
C ILE A 74 -3.15 13.50 -4.91
N PRO A 75 -3.26 14.62 -5.65
CA PRO A 75 -2.47 14.82 -6.86
C PRO A 75 -0.97 14.85 -6.58
N GLU A 76 -0.55 15.55 -5.52
CA GLU A 76 0.84 15.61 -5.07
C GLU A 76 1.34 14.23 -4.65
N LEU A 77 0.53 13.49 -3.89
CA LEU A 77 0.87 12.15 -3.41
C LEU A 77 1.00 11.15 -4.56
N LEU A 78 0.13 11.24 -5.57
CA LEU A 78 0.25 10.44 -6.80
C LEU A 78 1.55 10.72 -7.55
N ASN A 79 1.96 11.98 -7.65
CA ASN A 79 3.24 12.34 -8.27
C ASN A 79 4.40 11.74 -7.49
N LYS A 80 4.47 11.97 -6.18
CA LYS A 80 5.53 11.40 -5.31
C LYS A 80 5.61 9.88 -5.39
N ILE A 81 4.48 9.19 -5.41
CA ILE A 81 4.42 7.73 -5.57
C ILE A 81 5.01 7.32 -6.92
N ASN A 82 4.55 7.92 -8.01
CA ASN A 82 4.99 7.56 -9.36
C ASN A 82 6.45 7.93 -9.62
N ASP A 83 6.94 9.03 -9.05
CA ASP A 83 8.34 9.45 -9.11
C ASP A 83 9.24 8.46 -8.37
N PHE A 84 8.82 7.99 -7.20
CA PHE A 84 9.55 6.96 -6.45
C PHE A 84 9.61 5.61 -7.19
N ILE A 85 8.59 5.32 -8.00
CA ILE A 85 8.53 4.10 -8.82
C ILE A 85 9.34 4.28 -10.11
N GLY A 86 9.37 5.49 -10.68
CA GLY A 86 10.03 5.82 -11.94
C GLY A 86 9.12 5.73 -13.17
N TYR A 87 7.83 5.46 -12.99
CA TYR A 87 6.82 5.45 -14.06
C TYR A 87 5.40 5.59 -13.48
N LYS A 88 4.40 5.86 -14.33
CA LYS A 88 2.99 6.00 -13.95
C LYS A 88 2.33 4.65 -13.60
N ALA A 89 2.68 4.11 -12.45
CA ALA A 89 2.13 2.85 -11.95
C ALA A 89 0.75 3.05 -11.29
N ILE A 90 0.57 4.14 -10.53
CA ILE A 90 -0.66 4.42 -9.78
C ILE A 90 -1.39 5.60 -10.43
N ASN A 91 -2.67 5.40 -10.74
CA ASN A 91 -3.52 6.42 -11.36
C ASN A 91 -4.60 6.95 -10.41
N LYS A 92 -4.94 6.18 -9.37
CA LYS A 92 -6.01 6.55 -8.43
C LYS A 92 -5.64 6.19 -7.01
N ILE A 93 -6.01 7.06 -6.08
CA ILE A 93 -5.99 6.79 -4.64
C ILE A 93 -7.43 6.69 -4.16
N LYS A 94 -7.77 5.58 -3.51
CA LYS A 94 -9.05 5.40 -2.81
C LYS A 94 -8.79 5.55 -1.31
N ILE A 95 -9.34 6.59 -0.72
CA ILE A 95 -9.24 6.82 0.72
C ILE A 95 -10.18 5.85 1.46
N LYS A 96 -9.65 5.26 2.53
CA LYS A 96 -10.41 4.50 3.51
C LYS A 96 -10.12 5.11 4.88
N GLN A 97 -11.18 5.55 5.55
CA GLN A 97 -11.09 6.14 6.88
C GLN A 97 -10.86 5.03 7.91
N VAL A 98 -9.89 5.23 8.79
CA VAL A 98 -9.57 4.30 9.87
C VAL A 98 -9.23 5.06 11.14
N ASP A 99 -9.53 4.42 12.27
CA ASP A 99 -9.01 4.89 13.56
C ASP A 99 -7.63 4.25 13.81
N LEU A 100 -6.57 5.06 13.68
CA LEU A 100 -5.18 4.61 13.85
C LEU A 100 -4.89 4.10 15.26
N LYS A 101 -5.66 4.53 16.27
CA LYS A 101 -5.48 4.07 17.66
C LYS A 101 -5.66 2.56 17.80
N TYR A 102 -6.53 1.96 16.99
CA TYR A 102 -6.81 0.51 17.03
C TYR A 102 -5.73 -0.36 16.38
N LYS A 103 -4.85 0.20 15.53
CA LYS A 103 -3.84 -0.61 14.82
C LYS A 103 -2.51 -0.70 15.57
N LEU A 104 -2.14 0.36 16.31
CA LEU A 104 -0.95 0.36 17.18
C LEU A 104 -1.10 -0.60 18.38
N SER A 105 -2.31 -0.77 18.91
CA SER A 105 -2.59 -1.78 19.95
C SER A 105 -2.42 -3.20 19.42
N ASN A 106 -2.90 -3.50 18.21
CA ASN A 106 -2.84 -4.84 17.63
C ASN A 106 -1.44 -5.21 17.09
N PHE A 107 -0.68 -4.26 16.54
CA PHE A 107 0.70 -4.52 16.11
C PHE A 107 1.64 -4.79 17.30
N ASN A 108 1.45 -4.09 18.41
CA ASN A 108 2.25 -4.30 19.62
C ASN A 108 1.83 -5.57 20.39
N TYR A 109 0.60 -6.06 20.22
CA TYR A 109 0.18 -7.35 20.78
C TYR A 109 0.92 -8.52 20.12
N ASN A 110 1.09 -8.49 18.79
CA ASN A 110 1.75 -9.56 18.05
C ASN A 110 3.29 -9.59 18.18
N ARG A 111 3.92 -8.53 18.71
CA ARG A 111 5.37 -8.53 19.03
C ARG A 111 5.71 -9.05 20.43
N LYS A 112 4.71 -9.30 21.29
CA LYS A 112 4.94 -9.83 22.65
C LYS A 112 5.02 -11.36 22.70
N PHE A 113 5.03 -12.04 21.56
CA PHE A 113 5.07 -13.50 21.44
C PHE A 113 6.29 -14.01 20.65
N ASP A 114 7.28 -13.17 20.37
CA ASP A 114 8.62 -13.56 19.87
C ASP A 114 9.68 -13.32 20.95
#